data_AF-A0AAW6NNT2-F1
#
_entry.id   AF-A0AAW6NNT2-F1
#
_cell.length_a   1.000
_cell.length_b   1.000
_cell.length_c   1.000
_cell.angle_alpha   90.00
_cell.angle_beta   90.00
_cell.angle_gamma   90.00
#
_symmetry.space_group_name_H-M   'P 1'
#
loop_
_entity.id
_entity.type
_entity.pdbx_description
1 polymer ?
#
loop_
_entity_poly.entity_id
_entity_poly.type
_entity_poly.pdbx_seq_one_letter_code
_entity_poly.pdbx_strand_id
1 'polypeptide(L)'
;MKKLTVNQAISRYNALLRNPVRHLTVGELTAQRMLAAQTLLLLCIQRGVTRPWTIISSHAEMAETLVPFRISDADAWAMYLDLKREVQDAKRS
;
A
#
# COMPACT_ATOMS: atom_id res chain seq x y z
N MET A 1 -5.45 15.79 13.40
CA MET A 1 -4.52 15.05 12.51
C MET A 1 -4.72 15.54 11.08
N LYS A 2 -3.65 15.92 10.36
CA LYS A 2 -3.77 16.34 8.95
C LYS A 2 -4.28 15.15 8.12
N LYS A 3 -5.35 15.35 7.33
CA LYS A 3 -5.90 14.32 6.44
C LYS A 3 -4.81 13.92 5.43
N LEU A 4 -4.34 12.67 5.49
CA LEU A 4 -3.37 12.14 4.54
C LEU A 4 -4.03 12.10 3.14
N THR A 5 -3.39 12.65 2.13
CA THR A 5 -3.88 12.58 0.74
C THR A 5 -3.36 11.33 0.04
N VAL A 6 -4.02 10.93 -1.06
CA VAL A 6 -3.56 9.81 -1.90
C VAL A 6 -2.12 10.03 -2.37
N ASN A 7 -1.78 11.24 -2.85
CA ASN A 7 -0.42 11.57 -3.30
C ASN A 7 0.62 11.46 -2.17
N GLN A 8 0.26 11.85 -0.94
CA GLN A 8 1.14 11.68 0.21
C GLN A 8 1.34 10.19 0.56
N ALA A 9 0.30 9.37 0.43
CA ALA A 9 0.40 7.93 0.65
C ALA A 9 1.24 7.24 -0.44
N ILE A 10 1.10 7.63 -1.71
CA ILE A 10 1.96 7.16 -2.81
C ILE A 10 3.42 7.51 -2.54
N SER A 11 3.70 8.76 -2.15
CA SER A 11 5.06 9.20 -1.84
C SER A 11 5.69 8.40 -0.70
N ARG A 12 4.93 8.15 0.39
CA ARG A 12 5.38 7.33 1.51
C ARG A 12 5.63 5.88 1.11
N TYR A 13 4.74 5.29 0.34
CA TYR A 13 4.90 3.92 -0.16
C TYR A 13 6.16 3.81 -1.03
N ASN A 14 6.35 4.72 -1.98
CA ASN A 14 7.55 4.78 -2.82
C ASN A 14 8.85 4.96 -2.04
N ALA A 15 8.84 5.79 -1.00
CA ALA A 15 10.02 5.99 -0.16
C ALA A 15 10.47 4.69 0.52
N LEU A 16 9.53 3.86 0.98
CA LEU A 16 9.80 2.56 1.61
C LEU A 16 10.25 1.50 0.60
N LEU A 17 9.84 1.60 -0.65
CA LEU A 17 10.27 0.69 -1.72
C LEU A 17 11.71 0.97 -2.17
N ARG A 18 12.12 2.24 -2.20
CA ARG A 18 13.44 2.67 -2.68
C ARG A 18 14.52 2.64 -1.62
N ASN A 19 14.21 3.07 -0.39
CA ASN A 19 15.24 3.19 0.64
C ASN A 19 15.28 1.97 1.56
N PRO A 20 16.43 1.29 1.72
CA PRO A 20 16.64 0.46 2.89
C PRO A 20 16.66 1.38 4.11
N VAL A 21 15.62 1.29 4.94
CA VAL A 21 15.56 2.05 6.20
C VAL A 21 16.66 1.48 7.09
N ARG A 22 17.71 2.27 7.33
CA ARG A 22 18.80 1.89 8.24
C ARG A 22 18.18 1.50 9.58
N HIS A 23 18.61 0.36 10.14
CA HIS A 23 18.17 -0.22 11.41
C HIS A 23 16.86 -1.03 11.42
N LEU A 24 16.21 -1.30 10.27
CA LEU A 24 15.10 -2.27 10.22
C LEU A 24 15.58 -3.65 9.76
N THR A 25 15.04 -4.68 10.36
CA THR A 25 15.11 -6.05 9.84
C THR A 25 14.30 -6.18 8.54
N VAL A 26 14.58 -7.22 7.75
CA VAL A 26 13.81 -7.54 6.54
C VAL A 26 12.32 -7.72 6.85
N GLY A 27 11.98 -8.36 7.98
CA GLY A 27 10.60 -8.55 8.41
C GLY A 27 9.90 -7.23 8.73
N GLU A 28 10.55 -6.33 9.48
CA GLU A 28 9.99 -5.01 9.81
C GLU A 28 9.82 -4.13 8.57
N LEU A 29 10.79 -4.14 7.65
CA LEU A 29 10.69 -3.41 6.40
C LEU A 29 9.52 -3.93 5.54
N THR A 30 9.35 -5.26 5.48
CA THR A 30 8.24 -5.89 4.77
C THR A 30 6.90 -5.51 5.40
N ALA A 31 6.79 -5.56 6.72
CA ALA A 31 5.59 -5.14 7.44
C ALA A 31 5.25 -3.67 7.17
N GLN A 32 6.24 -2.77 7.19
CA GLN A 32 6.02 -1.35 6.88
C GLN A 32 5.57 -1.12 5.44
N ARG A 33 6.16 -1.83 4.46
CA ARG A 33 5.75 -1.77 3.06
C ARG A 33 4.31 -2.27 2.88
N MET A 34 3.92 -3.35 3.55
CA MET A 34 2.54 -3.86 3.55
C MET A 34 1.55 -2.87 4.17
N LEU A 35 1.86 -2.30 5.34
CA LEU A 35 1.02 -1.29 5.99
C LEU A 35 0.85 -0.04 5.13
N ALA A 36 1.91 0.40 4.45
CA ALA A 36 1.86 1.52 3.53
C ALA A 36 0.98 1.23 2.30
N ALA A 37 1.07 0.01 1.73
CA ALA A 37 0.20 -0.44 0.64
C ALA A 37 -1.28 -0.45 1.06
N GLN A 38 -1.60 -1.02 2.22
CA GLN A 38 -2.96 -1.02 2.77
C GLN A 38 -3.49 0.40 3.01
N THR A 39 -2.67 1.28 3.59
CA THR A 39 -3.03 2.69 3.83
C THR A 39 -3.34 3.42 2.53
N LEU A 40 -2.53 3.20 1.49
CA LEU A 40 -2.76 3.77 0.17
C LEU A 40 -4.06 3.24 -0.44
N LEU A 41 -4.32 1.93 -0.39
CA LEU A 41 -5.56 1.34 -0.86
C LEU A 41 -6.79 1.90 -0.15
N LEU A 42 -6.77 2.02 1.18
CA LEU A 42 -7.86 2.59 1.96
C LEU A 42 -8.17 4.03 1.54
N LEU A 43 -7.14 4.87 1.38
CA LEU A 43 -7.34 6.24 0.90
C LEU A 43 -7.89 6.28 -0.51
N CYS A 44 -7.39 5.43 -1.41
CA CYS A 44 -7.91 5.30 -2.76
C CYS A 44 -9.38 4.87 -2.78
N ILE A 45 -9.77 3.90 -1.96
CA ILE A 45 -11.17 3.45 -1.80
C ILE A 45 -12.05 4.61 -1.31
N GLN A 46 -11.63 5.31 -0.26
CA GLN A 46 -12.37 6.45 0.29
C GLN A 46 -12.53 7.61 -0.71
N ARG A 47 -11.59 7.76 -1.63
CA ARG A 47 -11.57 8.81 -2.66
C ARG A 47 -12.15 8.37 -4.01
N GLY A 48 -12.61 7.12 -4.14
CA GLY A 48 -13.20 6.61 -5.38
C GLY A 48 -12.20 6.47 -6.53
N VAL A 49 -10.92 6.22 -6.23
CA VAL A 49 -9.89 5.99 -7.26
C VAL A 49 -10.20 4.70 -8.02
N THR A 50 -10.07 4.75 -9.34
CA THR A 50 -10.30 3.59 -10.23
C THR A 50 -9.06 2.69 -10.23
N ARG A 51 -9.27 1.37 -10.09
CA ARG A 51 -8.22 0.33 -10.13
C ARG A 51 -7.02 0.55 -9.18
N PRO A 52 -7.21 0.89 -7.89
CA PRO A 52 -6.11 1.29 -7.03
C PRO A 52 -5.10 0.19 -6.70
N TRP A 53 -5.47 -1.08 -6.85
CA TRP A 53 -4.55 -2.22 -6.69
C TRP A 53 -3.43 -2.22 -7.72
N THR A 54 -3.69 -1.71 -8.93
CA THR A 54 -2.67 -1.61 -10.00
C THR A 54 -1.55 -0.63 -9.64
N ILE A 55 -1.84 0.38 -8.81
CA ILE A 55 -0.83 1.32 -8.28
C ILE A 55 0.10 0.58 -7.32
N ILE A 56 -0.43 -0.30 -6.48
CA ILE A 56 0.37 -1.09 -5.53
C ILE A 56 1.30 -2.05 -6.28
N SER A 57 0.74 -2.88 -7.16
CA SER A 57 1.49 -3.90 -7.90
C SER A 57 2.59 -3.26 -8.77
N SER A 58 2.23 -2.26 -9.57
CA SER A 58 3.20 -1.57 -10.45
C SER A 58 4.35 -0.91 -9.67
N HIS A 59 4.06 -0.30 -8.53
CA HIS A 59 5.09 0.34 -7.73
C HIS A 59 5.97 -0.69 -7.01
N ALA A 60 5.40 -1.79 -6.51
CA ALA A 60 6.15 -2.87 -5.90
C ALA A 60 7.15 -3.52 -6.88
N GLU A 61 6.79 -3.64 -8.16
CA GLU A 61 7.71 -4.11 -9.21
C GLU A 61 8.94 -3.21 -9.38
N MET A 62 8.84 -1.93 -9.03
CA MET A 62 9.95 -0.96 -9.07
C MET A 62 10.81 -0.96 -7.79
N ALA A 63 10.52 -1.80 -6.80
CA ALA A 63 11.29 -1.86 -5.57
C ALA A 63 12.74 -2.32 -5.83
N GLU A 64 13.71 -1.63 -5.22
CA GLU A 64 15.12 -1.95 -5.44
C GLU A 64 15.50 -3.34 -4.91
N THR A 65 16.49 -3.94 -5.57
CA THR A 65 16.94 -5.34 -5.41
C THR A 65 17.59 -5.65 -4.06
N LEU A 66 17.93 -4.65 -3.24
CA LEU A 66 18.61 -4.83 -1.96
C LEU A 66 17.77 -5.60 -0.94
N VAL A 67 16.45 -5.41 -0.93
CA VAL A 67 15.50 -6.23 -0.15
C VAL A 67 14.28 -6.48 -1.04
N PRO A 68 14.16 -7.68 -1.65
CA PRO A 68 13.05 -8.00 -2.54
C PRO A 68 11.71 -7.80 -1.84
N PHE A 69 10.84 -7.04 -2.47
CA PHE A 69 9.45 -6.92 -2.07
C PHE A 69 8.62 -6.92 -3.34
N ARG A 70 7.73 -7.90 -3.46
CA ARG A 70 6.87 -8.06 -4.62
C ARG A 70 5.46 -8.30 -4.13
N ILE A 71 4.52 -7.62 -4.76
CA ILE A 71 3.09 -7.83 -4.61
C ILE A 71 2.57 -8.00 -6.04
N SER A 72 2.03 -9.16 -6.36
CA SER A 72 1.43 -9.37 -7.68
C SER A 72 0.13 -8.57 -7.81
N ASP A 73 -0.37 -8.37 -9.04
CA ASP A 73 -1.67 -7.73 -9.23
C ASP A 73 -2.80 -8.50 -8.54
N ALA A 74 -2.71 -9.83 -8.48
CA ALA A 74 -3.66 -10.69 -7.79
C ALA A 74 -3.62 -10.47 -6.26
N ASP A 75 -2.44 -10.38 -5.66
CA ASP A 75 -2.28 -10.11 -4.22
C ASP A 75 -2.81 -8.71 -3.87
N ALA A 76 -2.50 -7.71 -4.70
CA ALA A 76 -2.98 -6.35 -4.52
C ALA A 76 -4.51 -6.27 -4.69
N TRP A 77 -5.08 -7.03 -5.63
CA TRP A 77 -6.52 -7.12 -5.85
C TRP A 77 -7.24 -7.78 -4.68
N ALA A 78 -6.72 -8.90 -4.15
CA ALA A 78 -7.27 -9.56 -2.97
C ALA A 78 -7.27 -8.60 -1.76
N MET A 79 -6.15 -7.93 -1.52
CA MET A 79 -6.03 -6.91 -0.47
C MET A 79 -7.02 -5.76 -0.64
N TYR A 80 -7.24 -5.30 -1.88
CA TYR A 80 -8.26 -4.29 -2.17
C TYR A 80 -9.67 -4.76 -1.84
N LEU A 81 -10.02 -6.00 -2.18
CA LEU A 81 -11.35 -6.55 -1.92
C LEU A 81 -11.64 -6.65 -0.42
N ASP A 82 -10.67 -7.11 0.38
CA ASP A 82 -10.79 -7.20 1.82
C ASP A 82 -11.02 -5.82 2.45
N LEU A 83 -10.17 -4.84 2.12
CA LEU A 83 -10.29 -3.47 2.63
C LEU A 83 -11.57 -2.78 2.17
N LYS A 84 -12.02 -3.04 0.95
CA LYS A 84 -13.27 -2.47 0.42
C LYS A 84 -14.48 -3.00 1.20
N ARG A 85 -14.49 -4.29 1.51
CA ARG A 85 -15.55 -4.91 2.33
C ARG A 85 -15.58 -4.29 3.72
N GLU A 86 -14.43 -4.17 4.39
CA GLU A 86 -14.33 -3.52 5.70
C GLU A 86 -14.88 -2.08 5.70
N VAL A 87 -14.54 -1.29 4.68
CA VAL A 87 -15.05 0.09 4.53
C VAL A 87 -16.57 0.11 4.28
N GLN A 88 -17.12 -0.88 3.59
CA GLN A 88 -18.56 -1.00 3.37
C GLN A 88 -19.30 -1.42 4.64
N ASP A 89 -18.76 -2.37 5.39
CA ASP A 89 -19.36 -2.85 6.64
C ASP A 89 -19.32 -1.77 7.72
N ALA A 90 -18.23 -1.00 7.80
CA ALA A 90 -18.12 0.15 8.70
C ALA A 90 -19.11 1.29 8.37
N LYS A 91 -19.66 1.34 7.14
CA LYS A 91 -20.72 2.29 6.76
C LYS A 91 -22.13 1.78 7.06
N ARG A 92 -22.28 0.48 7.30
CA ARG A 92 -23.56 -0.18 7.61
C ARG A 92 -23.82 -0.28 9.12
N SER A 93 -22.76 -0.14 9.93
CA SER A 93 -22.81 -0.08 11.40
C SER A 93 -23.03 1.35 11.87
#